data_AF-A0A849EDG7-F1
#
_entry.id   AF-A0A849EDG7-F1
#
_cell.length_a   1.000
_cell.length_b   1.000
_cell.length_c   1.000
_cell.angle_alpha   90.00
_cell.angle_beta   90.00
_cell.angle_gamma   90.00
#
_symmetry.space_group_name_H-M   'P 1'
#
loop_
_entity.id
_entity.type
_entity.pdbx_description
1 polymer ?
#
loop_
_entity_poly.entity_id
_entity_poly.type
_entity_poly.pdbx_seq_one_letter_code
_entity_poly.pdbx_strand_id
1 'polypeptide(L)'
;SEATNTQVSMRIKDTHAVLEVSDEHADDVRKALAELRPAIRVMSVGDIIEIYKEVGLPKDVAERFELAQMSGSHGIGHTRMATESAVTTMGAHPFSTGSDQCLVHNGSLSNHNSLRRKLKRDGIKFETDNDSEVAAAYLTNKMNHGSNLGEALESSLDDLDGFFTFVVGTKDGFGVVRDPIACKPAVMAETDQYVAFGSEYRALVNLPGIEQARVWEPEPATVYFWEH
;
A
#
# COMPACT_ATOMS: atom_id res chain seq x y z
N SER A 1 17.32 -10.15 -18.31
CA SER A 1 18.69 -9.91 -18.76
C SER A 1 18.84 -9.94 -20.28
N GLU A 2 18.63 -11.08 -20.96
CA GLU A 2 18.82 -11.16 -22.43
C GLU A 2 17.95 -10.17 -23.22
N ALA A 3 16.66 -10.08 -22.89
CA ALA A 3 15.71 -9.21 -23.61
C ALA A 3 16.00 -7.70 -23.46
N THR A 4 16.71 -7.30 -22.40
CA THR A 4 16.97 -5.90 -22.06
C THR A 4 18.46 -5.53 -22.11
N ASN A 5 19.33 -6.49 -22.44
CA ASN A 5 20.79 -6.36 -22.41
C ASN A 5 21.32 -5.71 -21.10
N THR A 6 20.67 -5.99 -19.97
CA THR A 6 21.06 -5.48 -18.66
C THR A 6 21.13 -6.60 -17.63
N GLN A 7 21.91 -6.41 -16.58
CA GLN A 7 21.99 -7.36 -15.48
C GLN A 7 20.74 -7.21 -14.60
N VAL A 8 20.04 -8.32 -14.40
CA VAL A 8 18.89 -8.39 -13.49
C VAL A 8 19.17 -9.50 -12.49
N SER A 9 19.22 -9.18 -11.20
CA SER A 9 19.19 -10.18 -10.13
C SER A 9 17.75 -10.55 -9.82
N MET A 10 17.53 -11.78 -9.36
CA MET A 10 16.21 -12.26 -8.96
C MET A 10 16.31 -13.02 -7.65
N ARG A 11 15.45 -12.67 -6.70
CA ARG A 11 15.26 -13.40 -5.45
C ARG A 11 13.82 -13.92 -5.41
N ILE A 12 13.66 -15.23 -5.54
CA ILE A 12 12.34 -15.88 -5.44
C ILE A 12 11.98 -16.03 -3.96
N LYS A 13 10.75 -15.67 -3.62
CA LYS A 13 10.12 -15.79 -2.31
C LYS A 13 8.74 -16.41 -2.51
N ASP A 14 8.73 -17.74 -2.49
CA ASP A 14 7.54 -18.56 -2.70
C ASP A 14 6.79 -18.19 -4.02
N THR A 15 5.58 -17.64 -3.98
CA THR A 15 4.79 -17.21 -5.16
C THR A 15 5.24 -15.89 -5.76
N HIS A 16 6.18 -15.20 -5.12
CA HIS A 16 6.66 -13.88 -5.51
C HIS A 16 8.14 -13.95 -5.88
N ALA A 17 8.61 -12.94 -6.62
CA ALA A 17 10.03 -12.73 -6.85
C ALA A 17 10.33 -11.23 -6.84
N VAL A 18 11.46 -10.86 -6.23
CA VAL A 18 12.03 -9.53 -6.29
C VAL A 18 13.05 -9.52 -7.41
N LEU A 19 12.92 -8.56 -8.32
CA LEU A 19 13.89 -8.32 -9.39
C LEU A 19 14.61 -7.02 -9.08
N GLU A 20 15.93 -7.05 -9.02
CA GLU A 20 16.73 -5.83 -8.86
C GLU A 20 17.45 -5.54 -10.18
N VAL A 21 17.38 -4.28 -10.58
CA VAL A 21 17.92 -3.75 -11.84
C VAL A 21 18.29 -2.29 -11.61
N SER A 22 19.23 -1.75 -12.37
CA SER A 22 19.49 -0.31 -12.40
C SER A 22 18.24 0.48 -12.80
N ASP A 23 18.00 1.62 -12.15
CA ASP A 23 16.81 2.47 -12.33
C ASP A 23 16.54 2.83 -13.80
N GLU A 24 17.59 3.13 -14.56
CA GLU A 24 17.51 3.47 -15.99
C GLU A 24 16.91 2.36 -16.88
N HIS A 25 16.87 1.12 -16.38
CA HIS A 25 16.35 -0.05 -17.09
C HIS A 25 15.07 -0.63 -16.46
N ALA A 26 14.52 -0.03 -15.40
CA ALA A 26 13.35 -0.56 -14.71
C ALA A 26 12.13 -0.66 -15.64
N ASP A 27 11.87 0.37 -16.44
CA ASP A 27 10.75 0.39 -17.40
C ASP A 27 10.95 -0.61 -18.55
N ASP A 28 12.18 -0.77 -19.04
CA ASP A 28 12.51 -1.75 -20.08
C ASP A 28 12.30 -3.18 -19.58
N VAL A 29 12.74 -3.49 -18.36
CA VAL A 29 12.51 -4.80 -17.73
C VAL A 29 11.02 -5.04 -17.52
N ARG A 30 10.27 -4.04 -17.04
CA ARG A 30 8.82 -4.16 -16.86
C ARG A 30 8.11 -4.45 -18.18
N LYS A 31 8.49 -3.76 -19.25
CA LYS A 31 7.94 -3.99 -20.59
C LYS A 31 8.28 -5.40 -21.10
N ALA A 32 9.54 -5.82 -20.96
CA ALA A 32 9.99 -7.15 -21.36
C ALA A 32 9.25 -8.26 -20.59
N LEU A 33 9.00 -8.07 -19.29
CA LEU A 33 8.22 -9.03 -18.49
C LEU A 33 6.79 -9.18 -19.00
N ALA A 34 6.12 -8.07 -19.33
CA ALA A 34 4.76 -8.11 -19.87
C ALA A 34 4.69 -8.86 -21.21
N GLU A 35 5.71 -8.74 -22.06
CA GLU A 35 5.80 -9.43 -23.35
C GLU A 35 6.17 -10.92 -23.19
N LEU A 36 7.17 -11.23 -22.37
CA LEU A 36 7.69 -12.59 -22.19
C LEU A 36 6.79 -13.47 -21.32
N ARG A 37 6.14 -12.88 -20.32
CA ARG A 37 5.36 -13.57 -19.30
C ARG A 37 4.09 -12.76 -18.97
N PRO A 38 3.11 -12.72 -19.90
CA PRO A 38 1.89 -11.93 -19.72
C PRO A 38 0.99 -12.38 -18.57
N ALA A 39 1.28 -13.51 -17.92
CA ALA A 39 0.59 -13.98 -16.72
C ALA A 39 1.18 -13.40 -15.41
N ILE A 40 2.42 -12.90 -15.44
CA ILE A 40 3.04 -12.27 -14.27
C ILE A 40 2.42 -10.89 -14.04
N ARG A 41 2.30 -10.50 -12.78
CA ARG A 41 1.81 -9.20 -12.35
C ARG A 41 2.86 -8.53 -11.49
N VAL A 42 3.04 -7.23 -11.68
CA VAL A 42 3.98 -6.42 -10.90
C VAL A 42 3.22 -5.84 -9.71
N MET A 43 3.62 -6.20 -8.49
CA MET A 43 2.91 -5.82 -7.27
C MET A 43 3.38 -4.47 -6.70
N SER A 44 4.64 -4.12 -6.91
CA SER A 44 5.27 -2.87 -6.50
C SER A 44 6.47 -2.57 -7.40
N VAL A 45 6.89 -1.31 -7.41
CA VAL A 45 8.14 -0.83 -8.01
C VAL A 45 8.69 0.24 -7.06
N GLY A 46 10.01 0.30 -6.90
CA GLY A 46 10.68 1.33 -6.12
C GLY A 46 12.07 0.88 -5.67
N ASP A 47 12.74 1.76 -4.93
CA ASP A 47 14.10 1.56 -4.44
C ASP A 47 14.12 0.67 -3.19
N ILE A 48 13.10 0.78 -2.33
CA ILE A 48 13.11 0.18 -0.98
C ILE A 48 11.84 -0.59 -0.63
N ILE A 49 10.89 -0.72 -1.57
CA ILE A 49 9.61 -1.36 -1.32
C ILE A 49 9.55 -2.82 -1.80
N GLU A 50 9.13 -3.72 -0.91
CA GLU A 50 8.77 -5.09 -1.25
C GLU A 50 7.34 -5.38 -0.80
N ILE A 51 6.48 -5.83 -1.72
CA ILE A 51 5.10 -6.22 -1.42
C ILE A 51 4.91 -7.72 -1.60
N TYR A 52 4.48 -8.36 -0.52
CA TYR A 52 4.10 -9.77 -0.50
C TYR A 52 2.64 -9.91 -0.11
N LYS A 53 1.89 -10.69 -0.89
CA LYS A 53 0.47 -10.92 -0.67
C LYS A 53 0.14 -12.36 -0.95
N GLU A 54 -0.80 -12.95 -0.21
CA GLU A 54 -1.33 -14.25 -0.59
C GLU A 54 -2.72 -14.49 0.02
N VAL A 55 -3.46 -15.41 -0.59
CA VAL A 55 -4.67 -15.97 0.01
C VAL A 55 -4.28 -16.98 1.10
N GLY A 56 -4.74 -16.75 2.32
CA GLY A 56 -4.48 -17.65 3.45
C GLY A 56 -4.75 -16.98 4.78
N LEU A 57 -4.54 -17.72 5.87
CA LEU A 57 -4.56 -17.14 7.21
C LEU A 57 -3.32 -16.26 7.39
N PRO A 58 -3.41 -15.16 8.16
CA PRO A 58 -2.29 -14.22 8.31
C PRO A 58 -1.00 -14.87 8.80
N LYS A 59 -1.11 -15.87 9.71
CA LYS A 59 0.04 -16.63 10.21
C LYS A 59 0.74 -17.39 9.08
N ASP A 60 -0.02 -18.10 8.25
CA ASP A 60 0.54 -18.92 7.16
C ASP A 60 1.20 -18.02 6.10
N VAL A 61 0.59 -16.87 5.80
CA VAL A 61 1.16 -15.88 4.86
C VAL A 61 2.46 -15.29 5.42
N ALA A 62 2.50 -14.96 6.71
CA ALA A 62 3.70 -14.42 7.36
C ALA A 62 4.86 -15.43 7.39
N GLU A 63 4.57 -16.71 7.65
CA GLU A 63 5.54 -17.80 7.60
C GLU A 63 6.02 -18.07 6.18
N ARG A 64 5.11 -18.11 5.21
CA ARG A 64 5.39 -18.36 3.78
C ARG A 64 6.39 -17.37 3.19
N PHE A 65 6.30 -16.10 3.57
CA PHE A 65 7.20 -15.05 3.10
C PHE A 65 8.35 -14.75 4.08
N GLU A 66 8.47 -15.52 5.16
CA GLU A 66 9.53 -15.38 6.17
C GLU A 66 9.61 -13.95 6.74
N LEU A 67 8.47 -13.29 6.98
CA LEU A 67 8.43 -11.87 7.35
C LEU A 67 9.23 -11.56 8.63
N ALA A 68 9.35 -12.53 9.54
CA ALA A 68 10.14 -12.40 10.76
C ALA A 68 11.66 -12.26 10.52
N GLN A 69 12.15 -12.57 9.32
CA GLN A 69 13.55 -12.40 8.91
C GLN A 69 13.80 -11.08 8.17
N MET A 70 12.75 -10.28 7.94
CA MET A 70 12.86 -9.02 7.24
C MET A 70 13.17 -7.88 8.22
N SER A 71 13.81 -6.84 7.70
CA SER A 71 14.10 -5.60 8.43
C SER A 71 13.82 -4.40 7.53
N GLY A 72 13.33 -3.30 8.10
CA GLY A 72 13.05 -2.05 7.41
C GLY A 72 12.69 -0.96 8.41
N SER A 73 12.48 0.27 7.93
CA SER A 73 12.06 1.39 8.78
C SER A 73 10.60 1.27 9.21
N HIS A 74 9.73 0.75 8.34
CA HIS A 74 8.30 0.60 8.60
C HIS A 74 7.75 -0.65 7.92
N GLY A 75 6.63 -1.17 8.44
CA GLY A 75 5.91 -2.31 7.87
C GLY A 75 4.40 -2.06 7.90
N ILE A 76 3.71 -2.38 6.80
CA ILE A 76 2.27 -2.20 6.66
C ILE A 76 1.64 -3.54 6.29
N GLY A 77 0.69 -3.99 7.11
CA GLY A 77 -0.03 -5.24 6.93
C GLY A 77 -1.53 -5.03 6.86
N HIS A 78 -2.23 -5.92 6.17
CA HIS A 78 -3.69 -5.87 6.08
C HIS A 78 -4.28 -7.27 5.91
N THR A 79 -5.34 -7.54 6.66
CA THR A 79 -6.15 -8.76 6.50
C THR A 79 -7.45 -8.41 5.80
N ARG A 80 -7.63 -8.88 4.56
CA ARG A 80 -8.83 -8.57 3.77
C ARG A 80 -9.93 -9.58 4.03
N MET A 81 -11.12 -9.08 4.39
CA MET A 81 -12.36 -9.87 4.37
C MET A 81 -13.11 -9.56 3.08
N ALA A 82 -13.03 -10.46 2.10
CA ALA A 82 -13.75 -10.29 0.83
C ALA A 82 -15.21 -10.75 0.99
N THR A 83 -16.14 -9.80 1.14
CA THR A 83 -17.58 -10.10 1.29
C THR A 83 -18.30 -10.20 -0.05
N GLU A 84 -17.94 -9.35 -1.01
CA GLU A 84 -18.64 -9.20 -2.30
C GLU A 84 -17.75 -9.43 -3.52
N SER A 85 -16.44 -9.64 -3.30
CA SER A 85 -15.44 -9.73 -4.37
C SER A 85 -14.65 -11.03 -4.27
N ALA A 86 -13.99 -11.40 -5.37
CA ALA A 86 -13.19 -12.61 -5.40
C ALA A 86 -12.04 -12.57 -4.37
N VAL A 87 -11.82 -13.71 -3.72
CA VAL A 87 -10.65 -13.96 -2.86
C VAL A 87 -9.49 -14.30 -3.76
N THR A 88 -8.65 -13.31 -4.05
CA THR A 88 -7.48 -13.44 -4.93
C THR A 88 -6.30 -12.67 -4.35
N THR A 89 -5.10 -13.11 -4.68
CA THR A 89 -3.83 -12.45 -4.34
C THR A 89 -3.79 -11.01 -4.87
N MET A 90 -4.24 -10.81 -6.12
CA MET A 90 -4.31 -9.48 -6.75
C MET A 90 -5.24 -8.52 -6.01
N GLY A 91 -6.38 -9.03 -5.52
CA GLY A 91 -7.34 -8.21 -4.80
C GLY A 91 -6.94 -7.93 -3.35
N ALA A 92 -5.87 -8.55 -2.84
CA ALA A 92 -5.37 -8.30 -1.49
C ALA A 92 -4.58 -6.98 -1.42
N HIS A 93 -4.64 -6.34 -0.27
CA HIS A 93 -3.79 -5.22 0.10
C HIS A 93 -2.37 -5.69 0.44
N PRO A 94 -1.36 -4.80 0.48
CA PRO A 94 -1.39 -3.36 0.13
C PRO A 94 -1.39 -3.07 -1.37
N PHE A 95 -2.07 -2.03 -1.85
CA PHE A 95 -2.01 -1.63 -3.27
C PHE A 95 -0.85 -0.66 -3.52
N SER A 96 -0.17 -0.80 -4.65
CA SER A 96 0.92 0.08 -5.08
C SER A 96 0.67 0.49 -6.52
N THR A 97 0.70 1.80 -6.77
CA THR A 97 0.44 2.40 -8.09
C THR A 97 1.50 3.43 -8.49
N GLY A 98 2.40 3.79 -7.55
CA GLY A 98 3.56 4.66 -7.76
C GLY A 98 4.83 4.06 -7.14
N SER A 99 5.97 4.66 -7.44
CA SER A 99 7.27 4.23 -6.91
C SER A 99 7.32 4.37 -5.39
N ASP A 100 7.83 3.35 -4.70
CA ASP A 100 7.99 3.30 -3.25
C ASP A 100 6.72 3.67 -2.48
N GLN A 101 5.54 3.37 -3.04
CA GLN A 101 4.25 3.68 -2.44
C GLN A 101 3.46 2.40 -2.17
N CYS A 102 2.86 2.29 -0.99
CA CYS A 102 1.81 1.33 -0.73
C CYS A 102 0.65 1.92 0.06
N LEU A 103 -0.56 1.43 -0.18
CA LEU A 103 -1.78 1.85 0.51
C LEU A 103 -2.55 0.64 1.01
N VAL A 104 -2.92 0.68 2.29
CA VAL A 104 -3.96 -0.17 2.87
C VAL A 104 -5.19 0.67 3.20
N HIS A 105 -6.35 0.07 3.03
CA HIS A 105 -7.64 0.76 3.13
C HIS A 105 -8.62 -0.13 3.88
N ASN A 106 -9.16 0.41 4.98
CA ASN A 106 -10.34 -0.14 5.62
C ASN A 106 -11.52 0.78 5.32
N GLY A 107 -12.51 0.29 4.59
CA GLY A 107 -13.57 1.16 4.07
C GLY A 107 -14.19 0.65 2.78
N SER A 108 -14.97 1.53 2.16
CA SER A 108 -15.55 1.38 0.83
C SER A 108 -15.73 2.76 0.21
N LEU A 109 -15.19 2.95 -0.98
CA LEU A 109 -15.36 4.18 -1.76
C LEU A 109 -16.56 4.04 -2.71
N SER A 110 -17.54 4.91 -2.62
CA SER A 110 -18.76 4.87 -3.45
C SER A 110 -18.54 5.45 -4.85
N ASN A 111 -17.61 6.40 -5.02
CA ASN A 111 -17.35 7.06 -6.31
C ASN A 111 -16.15 6.48 -7.09
N HIS A 112 -15.55 5.36 -6.64
CA HIS A 112 -14.34 4.77 -7.24
C HIS A 112 -14.46 4.49 -8.74
N ASN A 113 -15.63 4.09 -9.23
CA ASN A 113 -15.84 3.83 -10.66
C ASN A 113 -15.73 5.10 -11.52
N SER A 114 -16.22 6.23 -11.02
CA SER A 114 -16.09 7.52 -11.70
C SER A 114 -14.66 8.02 -11.69
N LEU A 115 -13.98 7.92 -10.55
CA LEU A 115 -12.56 8.27 -10.42
C LEU A 115 -11.67 7.40 -11.30
N ARG A 116 -11.89 6.09 -11.34
CA ARG A 116 -11.20 5.16 -12.24
C ARG A 116 -11.26 5.61 -13.70
N ARG A 117 -12.45 6.04 -14.18
CA ARG A 117 -12.61 6.55 -15.56
C ARG A 117 -11.89 7.88 -15.80
N LYS A 118 -11.74 8.72 -14.78
CA LYS A 118 -10.95 9.97 -14.86
C LYS A 118 -9.46 9.63 -14.92
N LEU A 119 -8.96 8.86 -13.96
CA LEU A 119 -7.55 8.46 -13.87
C LEU A 119 -7.07 7.67 -15.11
N LYS A 120 -7.92 6.82 -15.70
CA LYS A 120 -7.61 6.16 -16.98
C LYS A 120 -7.41 7.14 -18.14
N ARG A 121 -8.14 8.26 -18.16
CA ARG A 121 -7.95 9.33 -19.17
C ARG A 121 -6.66 10.10 -18.94
N ASP A 122 -6.20 10.14 -17.69
CA ASP A 122 -4.93 10.74 -17.27
C ASP A 122 -3.74 9.76 -17.43
N GLY A 123 -3.97 8.57 -18.03
CA GLY A 123 -2.92 7.60 -18.36
C GLY A 123 -2.64 6.54 -17.28
N ILE A 124 -3.36 6.56 -16.15
CA ILE A 124 -3.20 5.57 -15.08
C ILE A 124 -3.79 4.22 -15.51
N LYS A 125 -3.00 3.16 -15.31
CA LYS A 125 -3.41 1.76 -15.56
C LYS A 125 -3.91 1.12 -14.26
N PHE A 126 -4.79 0.15 -14.41
CA PHE A 126 -5.37 -0.59 -13.30
C PHE A 126 -5.32 -2.09 -13.60
N GLU A 127 -4.98 -2.87 -12.59
CA GLU A 127 -4.87 -4.33 -12.64
C GLU A 127 -6.06 -5.04 -11.99
N THR A 128 -6.85 -4.32 -11.18
CA THR A 128 -8.00 -4.87 -10.45
C THR A 128 -9.22 -3.94 -10.48
N ASP A 129 -10.37 -4.49 -10.10
CA ASP A 129 -11.59 -3.70 -9.87
C ASP A 129 -11.72 -3.17 -8.43
N ASN A 130 -10.72 -3.40 -7.57
CA ASN A 130 -10.74 -2.99 -6.17
C ASN A 130 -10.72 -1.45 -6.05
N ASP A 131 -11.57 -0.89 -5.19
CA ASP A 131 -11.66 0.55 -4.94
C ASP A 131 -10.39 1.10 -4.25
N SER A 132 -9.70 0.26 -3.49
CA SER A 132 -8.43 0.60 -2.84
C SER A 132 -7.30 0.83 -3.84
N GLU A 133 -7.32 0.15 -4.99
CA GLU A 133 -6.40 0.46 -6.08
C GLU A 133 -6.71 1.85 -6.68
N VAL A 134 -7.98 2.24 -6.74
CA VAL A 134 -8.39 3.58 -7.18
C VAL A 134 -7.91 4.64 -6.19
N ALA A 135 -7.99 4.37 -4.89
CA ALA A 135 -7.45 5.26 -3.85
C ALA A 135 -5.93 5.44 -4.01
N ALA A 136 -5.18 4.35 -4.15
CA ALA A 136 -3.73 4.40 -4.37
C ALA A 136 -3.40 5.20 -5.65
N ALA A 137 -4.06 4.88 -6.75
CA ALA A 137 -3.89 5.55 -8.03
C ALA A 137 -4.22 7.05 -7.97
N TYR A 138 -5.23 7.44 -7.21
CA TYR A 138 -5.58 8.83 -6.98
C TYR A 138 -4.44 9.57 -6.29
N LEU A 139 -3.86 9.01 -5.23
CA LEU A 139 -2.72 9.60 -4.53
C LEU A 139 -1.50 9.68 -5.43
N THR A 140 -1.17 8.60 -6.16
CA THR A 140 -0.09 8.63 -7.16
C THR A 140 -0.32 9.76 -8.17
N ASN A 141 -1.53 9.91 -8.68
CA ASN A 141 -1.84 10.93 -9.67
C ASN A 141 -1.66 12.34 -9.10
N LYS A 142 -2.11 12.61 -7.87
CA LYS A 142 -1.87 13.91 -7.21
C LYS A 142 -0.38 14.18 -7.05
N MET A 143 0.38 13.20 -6.59
CA MET A 143 1.83 13.33 -6.40
C MET A 143 2.58 13.57 -7.72
N ASN A 144 2.18 12.88 -8.80
CA ASN A 144 2.73 13.12 -10.14
C ASN A 144 2.44 14.54 -10.67
N HIS A 145 1.43 15.23 -10.12
CA HIS A 145 1.09 16.62 -10.46
C HIS A 145 1.61 17.63 -9.43
N GLY A 146 2.58 17.23 -8.59
CA GLY A 146 3.34 18.13 -7.73
C GLY A 146 2.86 18.21 -6.28
N SER A 147 1.82 17.46 -5.89
CA SER A 147 1.43 17.38 -4.47
C SER A 147 2.43 16.54 -3.67
N ASN A 148 2.70 16.92 -2.42
CA ASN A 148 3.29 15.98 -1.45
C ASN A 148 2.23 14.99 -0.95
N LEU A 149 2.63 13.98 -0.17
CA LEU A 149 1.69 12.97 0.32
C LEU A 149 0.60 13.58 1.21
N GLY A 150 0.95 14.52 2.09
CA GLY A 150 0.01 15.21 2.96
C GLY A 150 -1.08 15.92 2.15
N GLU A 151 -0.69 16.74 1.18
CA GLU A 151 -1.60 17.45 0.27
C GLU A 151 -2.49 16.50 -0.55
N ALA A 152 -1.94 15.35 -0.96
CA ALA A 152 -2.69 14.32 -1.68
C ALA A 152 -3.74 13.65 -0.78
N LEU A 153 -3.38 13.36 0.49
CA LEU A 153 -4.30 12.82 1.50
C LEU A 153 -5.37 13.86 1.89
N GLU A 154 -5.00 15.13 2.05
CA GLU A 154 -5.94 16.22 2.31
C GLU A 154 -6.95 16.34 1.17
N SER A 155 -6.48 16.37 -0.08
CA SER A 155 -7.36 16.40 -1.26
C SER A 155 -8.32 15.20 -1.30
N SER A 156 -7.91 14.05 -0.76
CA SER A 156 -8.73 12.84 -0.76
C SER A 156 -9.99 12.98 0.10
N LEU A 157 -9.98 13.86 1.12
CA LEU A 157 -11.13 14.13 1.98
C LEU A 157 -12.29 14.80 1.23
N ASP A 158 -11.97 15.56 0.18
CA ASP A 158 -12.97 16.25 -0.65
C ASP A 158 -13.32 15.46 -1.92
N ASP A 159 -12.34 14.81 -2.54
CA ASP A 159 -12.52 14.15 -3.85
C ASP A 159 -13.07 12.71 -3.74
N LEU A 160 -12.89 12.02 -2.60
CA LEU A 160 -13.33 10.64 -2.40
C LEU A 160 -14.64 10.57 -1.63
N ASP A 161 -15.63 9.89 -2.20
CA ASP A 161 -16.90 9.62 -1.52
C ASP A 161 -16.87 8.22 -0.91
N GLY A 162 -17.28 8.08 0.34
CA GLY A 162 -17.38 6.80 1.04
C GLY A 162 -16.95 6.88 2.49
N PHE A 163 -16.66 5.72 3.07
CA PHE A 163 -16.04 5.61 4.39
C PHE A 163 -14.68 4.99 4.20
N PHE A 164 -13.62 5.60 4.73
CA PHE A 164 -12.27 5.11 4.54
C PHE A 164 -11.35 5.49 5.69
N THR A 165 -10.46 4.58 6.00
CA THR A 165 -9.22 4.85 6.75
C THR A 165 -8.08 4.34 5.89
N PHE A 166 -7.18 5.24 5.52
CA PHE A 166 -5.98 4.90 4.78
C PHE A 166 -4.77 4.87 5.71
N VAL A 167 -3.90 3.90 5.46
CA VAL A 167 -2.50 3.95 5.88
C VAL A 167 -1.67 3.83 4.62
N VAL A 168 -0.80 4.81 4.39
CA VAL A 168 0.01 4.92 3.17
C VAL A 168 1.47 4.94 3.55
N GLY A 169 2.25 3.98 3.06
CA GLY A 169 3.70 3.99 3.19
C GLY A 169 4.34 4.61 1.97
N THR A 170 5.36 5.44 2.19
CA THR A 170 6.26 5.97 1.16
C THR A 170 7.70 5.58 1.48
N LYS A 171 8.64 5.94 0.59
CA LYS A 171 10.08 5.80 0.84
C LYS A 171 10.50 6.42 2.19
N ASP A 172 9.92 7.57 2.52
CA ASP A 172 10.39 8.42 3.62
C ASP A 172 9.56 8.26 4.92
N GLY A 173 8.46 7.50 4.90
CA GLY A 173 7.60 7.43 6.07
C GLY A 173 6.23 6.81 5.84
N PHE A 174 5.26 7.14 6.70
CA PHE A 174 3.87 6.73 6.48
C PHE A 174 2.87 7.80 6.93
N GLY A 175 1.72 7.82 6.24
CA GLY A 175 0.61 8.70 6.50
C GLY A 175 -0.67 7.95 6.87
N VAL A 176 -1.49 8.58 7.69
CA VAL A 176 -2.80 8.08 8.11
C VAL A 176 -3.84 9.18 7.90
N VAL A 177 -4.98 8.81 7.32
CA VAL A 177 -6.15 9.70 7.22
C VAL A 177 -7.43 8.91 7.40
N ARG A 178 -8.42 9.53 8.03
CA ARG A 178 -9.79 9.02 8.16
C ARG A 178 -10.76 9.96 7.46
N ASP A 179 -11.78 9.38 6.84
CA ASP A 179 -12.91 10.13 6.31
C ASP A 179 -13.59 10.99 7.41
N PRO A 180 -14.31 12.06 7.06
CA PRO A 180 -14.95 12.94 8.04
C PRO A 180 -16.00 12.27 8.96
N ILE A 181 -16.56 11.14 8.54
CA ILE A 181 -17.55 10.40 9.33
C ILE A 181 -16.84 9.42 10.29
N ALA A 182 -15.64 8.94 9.91
CA ALA A 182 -14.76 8.14 10.74
C ALA A 182 -15.43 6.86 11.28
N CYS A 183 -16.31 6.24 10.48
CA CYS A 183 -17.02 5.01 10.86
C CYS A 183 -16.10 3.81 11.08
N LYS A 184 -14.90 3.82 10.51
CA LYS A 184 -13.92 2.74 10.64
C LYS A 184 -13.02 2.99 11.85
N PRO A 185 -12.79 1.97 12.69
CA PRO A 185 -12.00 2.14 13.89
C PRO A 185 -10.51 2.30 13.55
N ALA A 186 -9.84 3.12 14.33
CA ALA A 186 -8.43 3.45 14.18
C ALA A 186 -7.84 3.77 15.55
N VAL A 187 -6.66 3.22 15.82
CA VAL A 187 -5.90 3.45 17.05
C VAL A 187 -4.45 3.70 16.67
N MET A 188 -3.91 4.79 17.18
CA MET A 188 -2.51 5.15 17.12
C MET A 188 -1.84 4.83 18.46
N ALA A 189 -0.58 4.41 18.41
CA ALA A 189 0.29 4.32 19.57
C ALA A 189 1.65 4.93 19.23
N GLU A 190 2.12 5.83 20.08
CA GLU A 190 3.38 6.54 19.88
C GLU A 190 4.30 6.41 21.10
N THR A 191 5.57 6.16 20.83
CA THR A 191 6.68 6.21 21.78
C THR A 191 7.81 7.04 21.16
N ASP A 192 8.87 7.29 21.93
CA ASP A 192 10.09 7.90 21.40
C ASP A 192 10.82 7.01 20.36
N GLN A 193 10.39 5.75 20.16
CA GLN A 193 11.05 4.77 19.29
C GLN A 193 10.21 4.36 18.08
N TYR A 194 8.89 4.52 18.13
CA TYR A 194 8.01 4.13 17.03
C TYR A 194 6.67 4.86 17.07
N VAL A 195 6.03 4.85 15.91
CA VAL A 195 4.62 5.20 15.71
C VAL A 195 3.96 3.96 15.12
N ALA A 196 2.82 3.55 15.66
CA ALA A 196 2.08 2.39 15.21
C ALA A 196 0.60 2.70 14.99
N PHE A 197 0.02 2.08 13.97
CA PHE A 197 -1.41 2.12 13.66
C PHE A 197 -2.01 0.72 13.77
N GLY A 198 -3.22 0.63 14.30
CA GLY A 198 -4.06 -0.56 14.18
C GLY A 198 -5.54 -0.19 14.07
N SER A 199 -6.34 -1.00 13.38
CA SER A 199 -7.81 -0.81 13.42
C SER A 199 -8.38 -1.05 14.82
N GLU A 200 -7.70 -1.81 15.66
CA GLU A 200 -8.07 -2.05 17.06
C GLU A 200 -6.81 -2.10 17.94
N TYR A 201 -6.94 -1.69 19.21
CA TYR A 201 -5.84 -1.74 20.17
C TYR A 201 -5.24 -3.15 20.33
N ARG A 202 -6.07 -4.20 20.15
CA ARG A 202 -5.62 -5.60 20.20
C ARG A 202 -4.49 -5.91 19.21
N ALA A 203 -4.39 -5.21 18.08
CA ALA A 203 -3.29 -5.38 17.14
C ALA A 203 -1.94 -4.90 17.69
N LEU A 204 -1.97 -4.01 18.68
CA LEU A 204 -0.79 -3.29 19.20
C LEU A 204 -0.26 -3.87 20.52
N VAL A 205 -1.01 -4.76 21.19
CA VAL A 205 -0.72 -5.23 22.56
C VAL A 205 0.62 -5.94 22.74
N ASN A 206 1.21 -6.44 21.65
CA ASN A 206 2.51 -7.12 21.69
C ASN A 206 3.67 -6.21 21.27
N LEU A 207 3.42 -4.92 21.02
CA LEU A 207 4.49 -3.98 20.69
C LEU A 207 5.35 -3.69 21.94
N PRO A 208 6.68 -3.57 21.79
CA PRO A 208 7.57 -3.27 22.91
C PRO A 208 7.22 -1.94 23.59
N GLY A 209 6.99 -1.93 24.91
CA GLY A 209 6.71 -0.69 25.65
C GLY A 209 5.33 -0.08 25.36
N ILE A 210 4.39 -0.85 24.79
CA ILE A 210 3.03 -0.40 24.50
C ILE A 210 2.29 0.15 25.74
N GLU A 211 2.65 -0.31 26.92
CA GLU A 211 2.08 0.12 28.19
C GLU A 211 2.53 1.52 28.63
N GLN A 212 3.62 2.06 28.06
CA GLN A 212 4.03 3.45 28.23
C GLN A 212 3.72 4.32 27.00
N ALA A 213 3.21 3.75 25.92
CA ALA A 213 2.91 4.48 24.70
C ALA A 213 1.76 5.47 24.90
N ARG A 214 1.83 6.62 24.22
CA ARG A 214 0.69 7.50 24.04
C ARG A 214 -0.28 6.81 23.06
N VAL A 215 -1.39 6.30 23.59
CA VAL A 215 -2.45 5.66 22.78
C VAL A 215 -3.60 6.63 22.57
N TRP A 216 -4.02 6.81 21.31
CA TRP A 216 -5.06 7.76 20.95
C TRP A 216 -5.78 7.34 19.65
N GLU A 217 -6.96 7.91 19.42
CA GLU A 217 -7.72 7.73 18.18
C GLU A 217 -7.46 8.93 17.25
N PRO A 218 -7.09 8.72 15.98
CA PRO A 218 -6.85 9.84 15.06
C PRO A 218 -8.12 10.59 14.74
N GLU A 219 -8.06 11.92 14.73
CA GLU A 219 -9.23 12.76 14.50
C GLU A 219 -9.79 12.56 13.08
N PRO A 220 -11.12 12.59 12.90
CA PRO A 220 -11.74 12.59 11.58
C PRO A 220 -11.21 13.75 10.71
N ALA A 221 -11.15 13.55 9.39
CA ALA A 221 -10.75 14.58 8.43
C ALA A 221 -9.39 15.25 8.72
N THR A 222 -8.49 14.55 9.42
CA THR A 222 -7.17 15.06 9.76
C THR A 222 -6.11 14.12 9.19
N VAL A 223 -5.13 14.70 8.51
CA VAL A 223 -3.98 13.97 7.96
C VAL A 223 -2.87 13.97 8.99
N TYR A 224 -2.36 12.78 9.28
CA TYR A 224 -1.17 12.59 10.11
C TYR A 224 -0.07 11.96 9.26
N PHE A 225 1.16 12.43 9.45
CA PHE A 225 2.31 11.96 8.68
C PHE A 225 3.56 11.94 9.56
N TRP A 226 4.35 10.89 9.40
CA TRP A 226 5.62 10.70 10.10
C TRP A 226 6.70 10.36 9.09
N GLU A 227 7.80 11.10 9.16
CA GLU A 227 9.03 10.89 8.39
C GLU A 227 10.14 10.41 9.34
N HIS A 228 11.18 9.76 8.78
CA HIS A 228 12.36 9.33 9.53
C HIS A 228 13.59 10.18 9.25
#